data_AF-A0A662DHE4-F1
#
_entry.id   AF-A0A662DHE4-F1
#
_cell.length_a   1.000
_cell.length_b   1.000
_cell.length_c   1.000
_cell.angle_alpha   90.00
_cell.angle_beta   90.00
_cell.angle_gamma   90.00
#
_symmetry.space_group_name_H-M   'P 1'
#
loop_
_entity.id
_entity.type
_entity.pdbx_description
1 polymer ?
#
loop_
_entity_poly.entity_id
_entity_poly.type
_entity_poly.pdbx_seq_one_letter_code
_entity_poly.pdbx_strand_id
1 'polypeptide(L)'
;MNISHRIVSTQRKIKVLVVDDSAFMRKAIRQILESDPLIEVIDIARNGEDALEKLREVKPDVVTLDINMPRMDGLTCLRHIMSTHPLPVVMISSLTQEGAQETFRALELGAVDFIPKLSGTISLDIDKQKEEIIRKVKAAVSAKIERIAPFKVQPARPKVSFKEVRRKAVISEKAVAIGVSTGGPQTLMKIIPHLPEDLPASLLIVQHMPPNFTRAFAERLNASSNIEIKEAEAGDVVEPGRGYLAPGDYHMTVA
;
A
#
# COMPACT_ATOMS: atom_id res chain seq x y z
N MET A 1 -32.93 -30.52 -30.00
CA MET A 1 -33.34 -30.64 -28.59
C MET A 1 -32.07 -30.66 -27.74
N ASN A 2 -31.72 -29.50 -27.15
CA ASN A 2 -31.26 -29.29 -25.76
C ASN A 2 -30.79 -30.52 -24.95
N ILE A 3 -29.72 -30.55 -24.14
CA ILE A 3 -28.80 -29.57 -23.53
C ILE A 3 -27.51 -30.33 -23.20
N SER A 4 -26.31 -29.76 -23.44
CA SER A 4 -25.10 -30.14 -22.70
C SER A 4 -24.81 -29.05 -21.68
N HIS A 5 -25.10 -29.37 -20.41
CA HIS A 5 -24.92 -28.47 -19.29
C HIS A 5 -23.43 -28.20 -19.08
N ARG A 6 -23.09 -26.93 -19.25
CA ARG A 6 -21.83 -26.28 -18.95
C ARG A 6 -21.51 -26.49 -17.46
N ILE A 7 -20.43 -27.21 -17.15
CA ILE A 7 -19.82 -27.18 -15.81
C ILE A 7 -19.22 -25.78 -15.65
N VAL A 8 -19.98 -24.86 -15.06
CA VAL A 8 -19.45 -23.57 -14.60
C VAL A 8 -18.91 -23.82 -13.19
N SER A 9 -17.59 -23.92 -13.04
CA SER A 9 -16.97 -23.86 -11.72
C SER A 9 -17.28 -22.49 -11.12
N THR A 10 -18.13 -22.43 -10.10
CA THR A 10 -18.48 -21.20 -9.39
C THR A 10 -17.32 -20.75 -8.51
N GLN A 11 -16.34 -20.09 -9.13
CA GLN A 11 -15.28 -19.40 -8.40
C GLN A 11 -15.95 -18.28 -7.58
N ARG A 12 -15.80 -18.32 -6.24
CA ARG A 12 -16.39 -17.32 -5.33
C ARG A 12 -15.87 -15.93 -5.71
N LYS A 13 -16.77 -15.01 -6.04
CA LYS A 13 -16.43 -13.61 -6.32
C LYS A 13 -15.95 -12.90 -5.06
N ILE A 14 -14.98 -12.01 -5.23
CA ILE A 14 -14.52 -11.05 -4.23
C ILE A 14 -15.59 -9.98 -4.08
N LYS A 15 -16.13 -9.85 -2.88
CA LYS A 15 -17.14 -8.85 -2.56
C LYS A 15 -16.51 -7.55 -2.11
N VAL A 16 -16.82 -6.45 -2.77
CA VAL A 16 -16.24 -5.13 -2.51
C VAL A 16 -17.30 -4.15 -2.05
N LEU A 17 -16.99 -3.35 -1.03
CA LEU A 17 -17.72 -2.14 -0.67
C LEU A 17 -16.91 -0.93 -1.15
N VAL A 18 -17.52 -0.08 -1.98
CA VAL A 18 -16.87 1.14 -2.51
C VAL A 18 -17.33 2.36 -1.71
N VAL A 19 -16.38 3.11 -1.13
CA VAL A 19 -16.67 4.29 -0.29
C VAL A 19 -15.94 5.51 -0.84
N ASP A 20 -16.70 6.52 -1.29
CA ASP A 20 -16.17 7.78 -1.84
C ASP A 20 -17.28 8.85 -1.77
N ASP A 21 -16.97 10.13 -1.59
CA ASP A 21 -18.00 11.17 -1.51
C ASP A 21 -18.55 11.59 -2.89
N SER A 22 -17.76 11.40 -3.95
CA SER A 22 -18.10 11.73 -5.32
C SER A 22 -18.91 10.62 -6.00
N ALA A 23 -20.14 10.96 -6.42
CA ALA A 23 -20.99 10.05 -7.18
C ALA A 23 -20.34 9.56 -8.48
N PHE A 24 -19.54 10.43 -9.12
CA PHE A 24 -18.77 10.09 -10.31
C PHE A 24 -17.72 9.03 -10.01
N MET A 25 -16.92 9.23 -8.96
CA MET A 25 -15.86 8.29 -8.58
C MET A 25 -16.43 6.93 -8.16
N ARG A 26 -17.53 6.90 -7.39
CA ARG A 26 -18.21 5.64 -7.04
C ARG A 26 -18.64 4.86 -8.29
N LYS A 27 -19.18 5.54 -9.30
CA LYS A 27 -19.55 4.92 -10.57
C LYS A 27 -18.33 4.41 -11.34
N ALA A 28 -17.27 5.23 -11.44
CA ALA A 28 -16.04 4.86 -12.16
C ALA A 28 -15.33 3.65 -11.52
N ILE A 29 -15.10 3.70 -10.20
CA ILE A 29 -14.47 2.60 -9.45
C ILE A 29 -15.32 1.33 -9.57
N ARG A 30 -16.65 1.44 -9.44
CA ARG A 30 -17.54 0.30 -9.63
C ARG A 30 -17.39 -0.32 -11.01
N GLN A 31 -17.45 0.47 -12.08
CA GLN A 31 -17.30 -0.03 -13.45
C GLN A 31 -15.95 -0.69 -13.70
N ILE A 32 -14.87 -0.12 -13.13
CA ILE A 32 -13.52 -0.69 -13.17
C ILE A 32 -13.50 -2.06 -12.48
N LEU A 33 -14.00 -2.15 -11.25
CA LEU A 33 -13.98 -3.38 -10.47
C LEU A 33 -14.85 -4.47 -11.09
N GLU A 34 -16.09 -4.14 -11.47
CA GLU A 34 -17.05 -5.07 -12.07
C GLU A 34 -16.68 -5.51 -13.50
N SER A 35 -15.68 -4.88 -14.12
CA SER A 35 -15.13 -5.36 -15.39
C SER A 35 -14.34 -6.67 -15.26
N ASP A 36 -13.92 -7.01 -14.04
CA ASP A 36 -13.30 -8.30 -13.73
C ASP A 36 -14.39 -9.29 -13.24
N PRO A 37 -14.55 -10.46 -13.88
CA PRO A 37 -15.63 -11.39 -13.55
C PRO A 37 -15.51 -12.01 -12.14
N LEU A 38 -14.34 -11.90 -11.51
CA LEU A 38 -14.08 -12.40 -10.15
C LEU A 38 -14.41 -11.36 -9.07
N ILE A 39 -14.82 -10.14 -9.43
CA ILE A 39 -15.12 -9.07 -8.48
C ILE A 39 -16.61 -8.71 -8.58
N GLU A 40 -17.21 -8.46 -7.42
CA GLU A 40 -18.59 -7.99 -7.30
C GLU A 40 -18.64 -6.82 -6.31
N VAL A 41 -19.15 -5.67 -6.76
CA VAL A 41 -19.39 -4.53 -5.87
C VAL A 41 -20.75 -4.73 -5.23
N ILE A 42 -20.75 -5.22 -3.99
CA ILE A 42 -21.98 -5.61 -3.29
C ILE A 42 -22.75 -4.42 -2.74
N ASP A 43 -22.06 -3.31 -2.46
CA ASP A 43 -22.68 -2.07 -2.05
C ASP A 43 -21.70 -0.88 -2.23
N ILE A 44 -22.22 0.33 -2.06
CA ILE A 44 -21.57 1.61 -2.26
C ILE A 44 -21.96 2.54 -1.10
N ALA A 45 -21.01 3.26 -0.51
CA ALA A 45 -21.25 4.27 0.52
C ALA A 45 -20.72 5.65 0.12
N ARG A 46 -21.35 6.71 0.64
CA ARG A 46 -21.05 8.11 0.30
C ARG A 46 -20.21 8.88 1.32
N ASN A 47 -19.86 8.27 2.44
CA ASN A 47 -18.94 8.77 3.48
C ASN A 47 -18.67 7.67 4.52
N GLY A 48 -17.84 7.99 5.53
CA GLY A 48 -17.50 7.04 6.60
C GLY A 48 -18.68 6.57 7.45
N GLU A 49 -19.64 7.45 7.79
CA GLU A 49 -20.83 7.05 8.57
C GLU A 49 -21.69 6.03 7.82
N ASP A 50 -22.01 6.34 6.56
CA ASP A 50 -22.77 5.47 5.67
C ASP A 50 -22.05 4.12 5.46
N ALA A 51 -20.72 4.14 5.34
CA ALA A 51 -19.92 2.91 5.23
C ALA A 51 -20.03 2.03 6.49
N LEU A 52 -19.95 2.62 7.69
CA LEU A 52 -20.06 1.88 8.94
C LEU A 52 -21.47 1.32 9.18
N GLU A 53 -22.51 2.02 8.74
CA GLU A 53 -23.89 1.52 8.76
C GLU A 53 -24.03 0.29 7.85
N LYS A 54 -23.60 0.42 6.59
CA LYS A 54 -23.66 -0.67 5.60
C LYS A 54 -22.85 -1.89 6.01
N LEU A 55 -21.67 -1.71 6.62
CA LEU A 55 -20.84 -2.82 7.12
C LEU A 55 -21.54 -3.67 8.20
N ARG A 56 -22.63 -3.20 8.81
CA ARG A 56 -23.46 -4.01 9.72
C ARG A 56 -24.40 -4.94 8.96
N GLU A 57 -24.82 -4.56 7.76
CA GLU A 57 -25.78 -5.27 6.93
C GLU A 57 -25.09 -6.20 5.92
N VAL A 58 -24.02 -5.72 5.30
CA VAL A 58 -23.26 -6.43 4.28
C VAL A 58 -21.87 -6.81 4.77
N LYS A 59 -21.37 -7.97 4.31
CA LYS A 59 -20.04 -8.48 4.66
C LYS A 59 -19.15 -8.52 3.41
N PRO A 60 -18.47 -7.40 3.08
CA PRO A 60 -17.50 -7.38 1.98
C PRO A 60 -16.23 -8.15 2.38
N ASP A 61 -15.50 -8.68 1.39
CA ASP A 61 -14.18 -9.26 1.58
C ASP A 61 -13.09 -8.17 1.60
N VAL A 62 -13.37 -6.98 1.05
CA VAL A 62 -12.47 -5.81 0.99
C VAL A 62 -13.26 -4.51 0.82
N VAL A 63 -12.73 -3.41 1.37
CA VAL A 63 -13.28 -2.06 1.21
C VAL A 63 -12.30 -1.19 0.43
N THR A 64 -12.77 -0.46 -0.57
CA THR A 64 -12.02 0.68 -1.14
C THR A 64 -12.52 1.96 -0.47
N LEU A 65 -11.62 2.76 0.11
CA LEU A 65 -11.99 3.86 1.00
C LEU A 65 -11.29 5.16 0.61
N ASP A 66 -12.04 6.16 0.18
CA ASP A 66 -11.53 7.52 0.05
C ASP A 66 -11.14 8.11 1.41
N ILE A 67 -10.11 8.96 1.42
CA ILE A 67 -9.64 9.67 2.60
C ILE A 67 -10.51 10.89 2.89
N ASN A 68 -10.75 11.73 1.87
CA ASN A 68 -11.28 13.07 2.05
C ASN A 68 -12.79 13.09 1.79
N MET A 69 -13.59 12.91 2.84
CA MET A 69 -15.05 12.83 2.76
C MET A 69 -15.73 13.68 3.85
N PRO A 70 -16.94 14.22 3.59
CA PRO A 70 -17.71 14.95 4.58
C PRO A 70 -18.29 14.03 5.67
N ARG A 71 -18.68 14.65 6.80
CA ARG A 71 -19.22 14.02 8.02
C ARG A 71 -18.23 13.13 8.76
N MET A 72 -17.74 12.08 8.11
CA MET A 72 -16.68 11.22 8.63
C MET A 72 -15.67 10.93 7.53
N ASP A 73 -14.43 11.35 7.79
CA ASP A 73 -13.30 11.12 6.91
C ASP A 73 -12.87 9.64 6.88
N GLY A 74 -12.12 9.28 5.85
CA GLY A 74 -11.64 7.91 5.62
C GLY A 74 -10.70 7.38 6.69
N LEU A 75 -9.85 8.23 7.29
CA LEU A 75 -8.94 7.78 8.36
C LEU A 75 -9.70 7.46 9.64
N THR A 76 -10.71 8.25 9.97
CA THR A 76 -11.63 7.99 11.08
C THR A 76 -12.45 6.73 10.82
N CYS A 77 -13.03 6.58 9.62
CA CYS A 77 -13.74 5.36 9.22
C CYS A 77 -12.83 4.12 9.32
N LEU A 78 -11.61 4.18 8.80
CA LEU A 78 -10.62 3.11 8.86
C LEU A 78 -10.33 2.68 10.31
N ARG A 79 -10.15 3.64 11.23
CA ARG A 79 -9.97 3.33 12.67
C ARG A 79 -11.14 2.56 13.24
N HIS A 80 -12.37 2.93 12.88
CA HIS A 80 -13.56 2.21 13.32
C HIS A 80 -13.62 0.79 12.74
N ILE A 81 -13.34 0.62 11.45
CA ILE A 81 -13.28 -0.71 10.80
C ILE A 81 -12.26 -1.59 11.52
N MET A 82 -11.03 -1.10 11.69
CA MET A 82 -9.91 -1.85 12.27
C MET A 82 -10.05 -2.13 13.77
N SER A 83 -10.94 -1.44 14.49
CA SER A 83 -11.19 -1.69 15.91
C SER A 83 -12.40 -2.59 16.17
N THR A 84 -13.37 -2.62 15.26
CA THR A 84 -14.62 -3.35 15.45
C THR A 84 -14.64 -4.68 14.71
N HIS A 85 -14.29 -4.68 13.43
CA HIS A 85 -14.22 -5.87 12.60
C HIS A 85 -13.15 -5.69 11.52
N PRO A 86 -11.87 -5.92 11.87
CA PRO A 86 -10.76 -5.72 10.93
C PRO A 86 -10.98 -6.53 9.65
N LEU A 87 -10.91 -5.84 8.52
CA LEU A 87 -11.00 -6.43 7.19
C LEU A 87 -10.07 -5.66 6.24
N PRO A 88 -9.69 -6.24 5.09
CA PRO A 88 -8.82 -5.57 4.13
C PRO A 88 -9.40 -4.22 3.66
N VAL A 89 -8.63 -3.14 3.81
CA VAL A 89 -8.96 -1.82 3.29
C VAL A 89 -7.87 -1.34 2.35
N VAL A 90 -8.27 -0.91 1.14
CA VAL A 90 -7.40 -0.24 0.17
C VAL A 90 -7.81 1.22 0.10
N MET A 91 -6.90 2.13 0.42
CA MET A 91 -7.19 3.55 0.42
C MET A 91 -7.25 4.10 -1.00
N ILE A 92 -8.09 5.10 -1.24
CA ILE A 92 -8.08 5.90 -2.45
C ILE A 92 -7.55 7.29 -2.07
N SER A 93 -6.42 7.71 -2.64
CA SER A 93 -5.67 8.89 -2.20
C SER A 93 -5.35 9.87 -3.34
N SER A 94 -5.22 11.15 -3.05
CA SER A 94 -4.76 12.14 -4.03
C SER A 94 -3.25 12.03 -4.30
N LEU A 95 -2.80 12.54 -5.45
CA LEU A 95 -1.39 12.60 -5.86
C LEU A 95 -0.63 13.83 -5.30
N THR A 96 -1.03 14.32 -4.12
CA THR A 96 -0.45 15.48 -3.45
C THR A 96 0.49 15.05 -2.31
N GLN A 97 1.41 15.91 -1.88
CA GLN A 97 2.28 15.63 -0.72
C GLN A 97 1.47 15.39 0.56
N GLU A 98 0.42 16.19 0.77
CA GLU A 98 -0.52 16.01 1.89
C GLU A 98 -1.21 14.63 1.79
N GLY A 99 -1.70 14.27 0.60
CA GLY A 99 -2.30 12.95 0.36
C GLY A 99 -1.35 11.79 0.63
N ALA A 100 -0.04 11.96 0.36
CA ALA A 100 0.97 10.96 0.70
C ALA A 100 1.10 10.77 2.22
N GLN A 101 1.13 11.86 2.99
CA GLN A 101 1.19 11.79 4.46
C GLN A 101 -0.06 11.13 5.05
N GLU A 102 -1.25 11.48 4.57
CA GLU A 102 -2.50 10.84 4.97
C GLU A 102 -2.50 9.34 4.64
N THR A 103 -1.97 8.97 3.46
CA THR A 103 -1.85 7.57 3.04
C THR A 103 -0.93 6.78 3.97
N PHE A 104 0.24 7.30 4.32
CA PHE A 104 1.15 6.60 5.25
C PHE A 104 0.51 6.42 6.62
N ARG A 105 -0.23 7.43 7.10
CA ARG A 105 -1.02 7.31 8.33
C ARG A 105 -2.09 6.23 8.22
N ALA A 106 -2.77 6.11 7.07
CA ALA A 106 -3.74 5.04 6.84
C ALA A 106 -3.10 3.64 6.93
N LEU A 107 -1.91 3.47 6.33
CA LEU A 107 -1.18 2.20 6.38
C LEU A 107 -0.78 1.82 7.81
N GLU A 108 -0.41 2.79 8.65
CA GLU A 108 -0.16 2.58 10.09
C GLU A 108 -1.41 2.18 10.87
N LEU A 109 -2.56 2.74 10.48
CA LEU A 109 -3.86 2.41 11.03
C LEU A 109 -4.38 1.03 10.58
N GLY A 110 -3.69 0.35 9.66
CA GLY A 110 -4.00 -1.01 9.23
C GLY A 110 -4.46 -1.13 7.78
N ALA A 111 -4.50 -0.04 6.99
CA ALA A 111 -4.76 -0.17 5.56
C ALA A 111 -3.71 -1.08 4.90
N VAL A 112 -4.15 -1.87 3.92
CA VAL A 112 -3.28 -2.84 3.25
C VAL A 112 -2.42 -2.16 2.18
N ASP A 113 -3.03 -1.26 1.42
CA ASP A 113 -2.40 -0.55 0.32
C ASP A 113 -3.21 0.70 -0.03
N PHE A 114 -2.80 1.44 -1.05
CA PHE A 114 -3.51 2.59 -1.58
C PHE A 114 -3.52 2.64 -3.11
N ILE A 115 -4.46 3.37 -3.68
CA ILE A 115 -4.63 3.61 -5.11
C ILE A 115 -4.72 5.12 -5.32
N PRO A 116 -3.94 5.71 -6.23
CA PRO A 116 -4.12 7.10 -6.63
C PRO A 116 -5.50 7.38 -7.26
N LYS A 117 -6.14 8.50 -6.91
CA LYS A 117 -7.36 8.96 -7.56
C LYS A 117 -7.13 9.17 -9.06
N LEU A 118 -8.14 8.81 -9.85
CA LEU A 118 -8.15 9.01 -11.30
C LEU A 118 -8.12 10.52 -11.62
N SER A 119 -6.96 11.06 -11.99
CA SER A 119 -6.83 12.43 -12.49
C SER A 119 -7.24 12.47 -13.96
N GLY A 120 -8.38 13.12 -14.25
CA GLY A 120 -9.18 12.97 -15.46
C GLY A 120 -8.64 13.49 -16.79
N THR A 121 -7.39 13.22 -17.16
CA THR A 121 -6.87 13.60 -18.49
C THR A 121 -5.94 12.52 -19.03
N ILE A 122 -6.30 11.98 -20.21
CA ILE A 122 -5.58 11.02 -21.09
C ILE A 122 -6.07 9.57 -20.99
N SER A 123 -6.64 9.07 -22.10
CA SER A 123 -7.29 7.76 -22.22
C SER A 123 -6.36 6.55 -22.11
N LEU A 124 -5.07 6.71 -22.39
CA LEU A 124 -4.07 5.63 -22.35
C LEU A 124 -3.69 5.20 -20.92
N ASP A 125 -3.89 6.06 -19.93
CA ASP A 125 -3.58 5.74 -18.52
C ASP A 125 -4.72 5.04 -17.80
N ILE A 126 -5.95 5.10 -18.34
CA ILE A 126 -7.14 4.55 -17.69
C ILE A 126 -7.09 3.02 -17.63
N ASP A 127 -6.64 2.35 -18.70
CA ASP A 127 -6.56 0.88 -18.72
C ASP A 127 -5.49 0.36 -17.75
N LYS A 128 -4.33 1.03 -17.68
CA LYS A 128 -3.28 0.70 -16.70
C LYS A 128 -3.75 0.92 -15.26
N GLN A 129 -4.41 2.06 -15.00
CA GLN A 129 -4.97 2.36 -13.68
C GLN A 129 -6.06 1.35 -13.29
N LYS A 130 -6.91 0.96 -14.24
CA LYS A 130 -7.92 -0.08 -14.06
C LYS A 130 -7.28 -1.41 -13.64
N GLU A 131 -6.26 -1.87 -14.36
CA GLU A 131 -5.52 -3.08 -14.02
C GLU A 131 -4.88 -2.98 -12.62
N GLU A 132 -4.30 -1.82 -12.29
CA GLU A 132 -3.71 -1.59 -10.97
C GLU A 132 -4.75 -1.66 -9.84
N ILE A 133 -5.92 -1.04 -10.02
CA ILE A 133 -7.03 -1.08 -9.05
C ILE A 133 -7.45 -2.52 -8.80
N ILE A 134 -7.73 -3.28 -9.86
CA ILE A 134 -8.16 -4.68 -9.79
C ILE A 134 -7.09 -5.53 -9.08
N ARG A 135 -5.81 -5.34 -9.45
CA ARG A 135 -4.68 -6.06 -8.85
C ARG A 135 -4.58 -5.80 -7.35
N LYS A 136 -4.64 -4.53 -6.93
CA LYS A 136 -4.54 -4.14 -5.51
C LYS A 136 -5.69 -4.68 -4.69
N VAL A 137 -6.92 -4.63 -5.21
CA VAL A 137 -8.10 -5.21 -4.54
C VAL A 137 -7.97 -6.74 -4.38
N LYS A 138 -7.56 -7.46 -5.43
CA LYS A 138 -7.33 -8.91 -5.36
C LYS A 138 -6.22 -9.29 -4.38
N ALA A 139 -5.11 -8.54 -4.40
CA ALA A 139 -4.00 -8.75 -3.49
C ALA A 139 -4.36 -8.43 -2.03
N ALA A 140 -5.19 -7.42 -1.79
CA ALA A 140 -5.63 -7.04 -0.45
C ALA A 140 -6.45 -8.14 0.24
N VAL A 141 -7.35 -8.81 -0.49
CA VAL A 141 -8.13 -9.95 0.02
C VAL A 141 -7.25 -11.13 0.41
N SER A 142 -6.12 -11.30 -0.27
CA SER A 142 -5.14 -12.36 0.02
C SER A 142 -4.22 -12.01 1.21
N ALA A 143 -4.28 -10.78 1.73
CA ALA A 143 -3.49 -10.38 2.87
C ALA A 143 -4.01 -11.07 4.15
N LYS A 144 -3.11 -11.75 4.87
CA LYS A 144 -3.45 -12.37 6.17
C LYS A 144 -3.90 -11.29 7.15
N ILE A 145 -5.07 -11.46 7.78
CA ILE A 145 -5.67 -10.49 8.72
C ILE A 145 -4.70 -10.13 9.88
N GLU A 146 -3.89 -11.08 10.37
CA GLU A 146 -2.84 -10.83 11.37
C GLU A 146 -1.83 -9.74 10.96
N ARG A 147 -1.67 -9.49 9.66
CA ARG A 147 -0.78 -8.45 9.12
C ARG A 147 -1.47 -7.09 8.98
N ILE A 148 -2.80 -7.03 9.10
CA ILE A 148 -3.65 -5.85 8.87
C ILE A 148 -3.87 -5.04 10.18
N ALA A 149 -3.45 -5.57 11.33
CA ALA A 149 -3.58 -4.86 12.60
C ALA A 149 -2.82 -3.51 12.61
N PRO A 150 -3.37 -2.47 13.28
CA PRO A 150 -2.67 -1.22 13.49
C PRO A 150 -1.31 -1.47 14.15
N PHE A 151 -0.29 -0.74 13.71
CA PHE A 151 1.04 -0.81 14.32
C PHE A 151 1.59 0.59 14.54
N LYS A 152 2.40 0.74 15.59
CA LYS A 152 3.13 1.98 15.82
C LYS A 152 4.49 1.86 15.16
N VAL A 153 4.79 2.74 14.22
CA VAL A 153 6.16 2.99 13.77
C VAL A 153 6.88 3.62 14.96
N GLN A 154 7.72 2.83 15.64
CA GLN A 154 8.61 3.31 16.68
C GLN A 154 10.04 2.97 16.26
N PRO A 155 11.03 3.84 16.55
CA PRO A 155 12.42 3.45 16.45
C PRO A 155 12.64 2.24 17.36
N ALA A 156 12.78 1.07 16.76
CA ALA A 156 12.99 -0.15 17.51
C ALA A 156 14.46 -0.16 17.94
N ARG A 157 14.73 -0.50 19.21
CA ARG A 157 16.11 -0.83 19.62
C ARG A 157 16.52 -2.09 18.87
N PRO A 158 17.51 -2.04 17.96
CA PRO A 158 17.92 -3.23 17.24
C PRO A 158 18.43 -4.27 18.23
N LYS A 159 17.91 -5.50 18.14
CA LYS A 159 18.31 -6.62 19.02
C LYS A 159 19.63 -7.26 18.60
N VAL A 160 20.14 -6.92 17.42
CA VAL A 160 21.33 -7.51 16.79
C VAL A 160 22.35 -6.41 16.58
N SER A 161 23.63 -6.68 16.89
CA SER A 161 24.76 -5.79 16.59
C SER A 161 25.78 -6.54 15.76
N PHE A 162 26.29 -5.87 14.72
CA PHE A 162 27.35 -6.32 13.84
C PHE A 162 28.71 -5.68 14.15
N LYS A 163 28.91 -5.07 15.33
CA LYS A 163 30.17 -4.41 15.75
C LYS A 163 31.42 -5.28 15.55
N GLU A 164 31.35 -6.58 15.84
CA GLU A 164 32.48 -7.50 15.62
C GLU A 164 32.71 -7.83 14.14
N VAL A 165 31.65 -7.89 13.33
CA VAL A 165 31.70 -8.15 11.88
C VAL A 165 32.24 -6.92 11.14
N ARG A 166 31.80 -5.71 11.49
CA ARG A 166 32.32 -4.45 10.93
C ARG A 166 33.81 -4.25 11.21
N ARG A 167 34.32 -4.66 12.39
CA ARG A 167 35.76 -4.56 12.71
C ARG A 167 36.66 -5.42 11.83
N LYS A 168 36.12 -6.51 11.24
CA LYS A 168 36.85 -7.38 10.29
C LYS A 168 36.51 -7.09 8.83
N ALA A 169 35.41 -6.39 8.55
CA ALA A 169 34.99 -6.04 7.20
C ALA A 169 35.79 -4.82 6.68
N VAL A 170 36.91 -5.11 6.02
CA VAL A 170 37.41 -4.25 4.93
C VAL A 170 36.23 -4.05 3.97
N ILE A 171 35.84 -2.79 3.72
CA ILE A 171 34.86 -2.32 2.72
C ILE A 171 33.89 -3.44 2.27
N SER A 172 32.77 -3.60 2.97
CA SER A 172 31.79 -4.62 2.58
C SER A 172 31.14 -4.23 1.25
N GLU A 173 31.43 -4.97 0.18
CA GLU A 173 30.75 -4.89 -1.13
C GLU A 173 29.34 -5.52 -1.11
N LYS A 174 28.80 -5.86 0.07
CA LYS A 174 27.51 -6.54 0.17
C LYS A 174 26.37 -5.53 0.04
N ALA A 175 25.42 -5.86 -0.82
CA ALA A 175 24.15 -5.16 -0.95
C ALA A 175 23.00 -6.10 -0.61
N VAL A 176 21.94 -5.55 -0.01
CA VAL A 176 20.65 -6.22 0.17
C VAL A 176 19.64 -5.50 -0.70
N ALA A 177 19.03 -6.21 -1.65
CA ALA A 177 17.97 -5.68 -2.48
C ALA A 177 16.59 -6.14 -1.97
N ILE A 178 15.66 -5.20 -1.79
CA ILE A 178 14.27 -5.43 -1.40
C ILE A 178 13.35 -4.93 -2.51
N GLY A 179 12.65 -5.84 -3.18
CA GLY A 179 11.58 -5.51 -4.13
C GLY A 179 10.21 -5.79 -3.53
N VAL A 180 9.36 -4.77 -3.46
CA VAL A 180 8.01 -4.87 -2.87
C VAL A 180 6.95 -4.13 -3.70
N SER A 181 5.69 -4.56 -3.57
CA SER A 181 4.54 -3.98 -4.27
C SER A 181 3.36 -3.84 -3.30
N THR A 182 2.26 -4.57 -3.48
CA THR A 182 1.11 -4.49 -2.57
C THR A 182 1.41 -4.97 -1.15
N GLY A 183 1.01 -4.19 -0.16
CA GLY A 183 1.41 -4.38 1.25
C GLY A 183 2.89 -4.06 1.53
N GLY A 184 3.64 -3.68 0.50
CA GLY A 184 5.06 -3.35 0.57
C GLY A 184 5.37 -2.16 1.47
N PRO A 185 4.67 -1.01 1.35
CA PRO A 185 4.91 0.14 2.21
C PRO A 185 4.74 -0.19 3.69
N GLN A 186 3.67 -0.90 4.04
CA GLN A 186 3.40 -1.35 5.40
C GLN A 186 4.48 -2.32 5.90
N THR A 187 4.94 -3.23 5.03
CA THR A 187 6.00 -4.20 5.35
C THR A 187 7.32 -3.50 5.63
N LEU A 188 7.73 -2.58 4.76
CA LEU A 188 8.95 -1.79 4.92
C LEU A 188 8.92 -0.97 6.22
N MET A 189 7.81 -0.29 6.53
CA MET A 189 7.65 0.45 7.79
C MET A 189 7.72 -0.44 9.04
N LYS A 190 7.48 -1.75 8.91
CA LYS A 190 7.65 -2.71 10.01
C LYS A 190 9.08 -3.23 10.12
N ILE A 191 9.78 -3.47 9.01
CA ILE A 191 11.12 -4.09 9.04
C ILE A 191 12.25 -3.08 9.21
N ILE A 192 12.15 -1.91 8.58
CA ILE A 192 13.22 -0.90 8.54
C ILE A 192 13.64 -0.42 9.94
N PRO A 193 12.71 -0.14 10.89
CA PRO A 193 13.10 0.29 12.22
C PRO A 193 13.92 -0.71 13.02
N HIS A 194 13.92 -1.99 12.62
CA HIS A 194 14.64 -3.07 13.29
C HIS A 194 16.04 -3.32 12.71
N LEU A 195 16.39 -2.66 11.60
CA LEU A 195 17.74 -2.75 11.04
C LEU A 195 18.72 -2.01 11.97
N PRO A 196 19.90 -2.60 12.25
CA PRO A 196 20.87 -1.96 13.12
C PRO A 196 21.69 -0.89 12.40
N GLU A 197 22.12 0.14 13.14
CA GLU A 197 23.02 1.20 12.65
C GLU A 197 24.34 0.66 12.08
N ASP A 198 24.78 -0.50 12.57
CA ASP A 198 26.03 -1.15 12.21
C ASP A 198 25.88 -2.17 11.07
N LEU A 199 24.77 -2.12 10.32
CA LEU A 199 24.53 -2.98 9.15
C LEU A 199 25.75 -2.98 8.21
N PRO A 200 26.39 -4.14 7.96
CA PRO A 200 27.58 -4.22 7.12
C PRO A 200 27.21 -4.44 5.65
N ALA A 201 26.16 -3.78 5.17
CA ALA A 201 25.68 -3.87 3.79
C ALA A 201 24.95 -2.58 3.41
N SER A 202 24.90 -2.26 2.12
CA SER A 202 23.97 -1.26 1.59
C SER A 202 22.58 -1.86 1.42
N LEU A 203 21.55 -1.02 1.49
CA LEU A 203 20.16 -1.44 1.30
C LEU A 203 19.58 -0.76 0.06
N LEU A 204 19.11 -1.55 -0.90
CA LEU A 204 18.50 -1.09 -2.14
C LEU A 204 17.02 -1.46 -2.11
N ILE A 205 16.13 -0.49 -2.19
CA ILE A 205 14.69 -0.69 -2.04
C ILE A 205 13.99 -0.27 -3.32
N VAL A 206 13.20 -1.18 -3.91
CA VAL A 206 12.31 -0.89 -5.03
C VAL A 206 10.89 -1.13 -4.57
N GLN A 207 10.08 -0.07 -4.54
CA GLN A 207 8.66 -0.12 -4.22
C GLN A 207 7.86 0.46 -5.39
N HIS A 208 6.91 -0.32 -5.92
CA HIS A 208 5.98 0.19 -6.95
C HIS A 208 5.06 1.26 -6.33
N MET A 209 5.31 2.53 -6.65
CA MET A 209 4.66 3.70 -6.06
C MET A 209 4.79 4.91 -6.98
N PRO A 210 3.81 5.84 -7.01
CA PRO A 210 3.91 7.04 -7.85
C PRO A 210 5.09 7.95 -7.46
N PRO A 211 5.64 8.74 -8.40
CA PRO A 211 6.80 9.62 -8.15
C PRO A 211 6.61 10.57 -6.96
N ASN A 212 5.43 11.18 -6.81
CA ASN A 212 5.16 12.12 -5.71
C ASN A 212 5.12 11.46 -4.33
N PHE A 213 5.11 10.13 -4.26
CA PHE A 213 5.03 9.37 -3.01
C PHE A 213 6.39 8.77 -2.61
N THR A 214 7.29 8.50 -3.56
CA THR A 214 8.57 7.83 -3.24
C THR A 214 9.46 8.68 -2.34
N ARG A 215 9.58 9.98 -2.61
CA ARG A 215 10.31 10.90 -1.74
C ARG A 215 9.74 10.96 -0.32
N ALA A 216 8.44 11.20 -0.21
CA ALA A 216 7.76 11.28 1.09
C ALA A 216 7.87 9.95 1.86
N PHE A 217 7.89 8.82 1.14
CA PHE A 217 8.10 7.51 1.74
C PHE A 217 9.54 7.31 2.22
N ALA A 218 10.55 7.71 1.45
CA ALA A 218 11.94 7.65 1.87
C ALA A 218 12.18 8.48 3.15
N GLU A 219 11.64 9.70 3.20
CA GLU A 219 11.68 10.56 4.39
C GLU A 219 11.01 9.89 5.60
N ARG A 220 9.85 9.24 5.39
CA ARG A 220 9.14 8.49 6.43
C ARG A 220 9.96 7.30 6.95
N LEU A 221 10.55 6.52 6.05
CA LEU A 221 11.41 5.38 6.42
C LEU A 221 12.62 5.87 7.21
N ASN A 222 13.30 6.92 6.72
CA ASN A 222 14.46 7.51 7.37
C ASN A 222 14.17 7.96 8.80
N ALA A 223 13.03 8.64 9.02
CA ALA A 223 12.64 9.13 10.34
C ALA A 223 12.43 8.03 11.39
N SER A 224 12.26 6.78 10.95
CA SER A 224 12.05 5.62 11.82
C SER A 224 13.20 4.60 11.81
N SER A 225 14.24 4.87 11.04
CA SER A 225 15.36 3.96 10.77
C SER A 225 16.55 4.26 11.67
N ASN A 226 17.38 3.24 11.94
CA ASN A 226 18.69 3.42 12.56
C ASN A 226 19.83 3.61 11.53
N ILE A 227 19.51 3.45 10.24
CA ILE A 227 20.40 3.76 9.11
C ILE A 227 19.82 4.91 8.31
N GLU A 228 20.67 5.70 7.67
CA GLU A 228 20.22 6.76 6.76
C GLU A 228 19.52 6.14 5.55
N ILE A 229 18.33 6.63 5.22
CA ILE A 229 17.56 6.23 4.04
C ILE A 229 17.22 7.48 3.24
N LYS A 230 17.49 7.45 1.93
CA LYS A 230 17.08 8.50 1.00
C LYS A 230 16.41 7.92 -0.23
N GLU A 231 15.70 8.75 -0.97
CA GLU A 231 15.36 8.46 -2.36
C GLU A 231 16.65 8.48 -3.18
N ALA A 232 16.84 7.49 -4.04
CA ALA A 232 18.06 7.31 -4.82
C ALA A 232 18.15 8.36 -5.94
N GLU A 233 19.35 8.89 -6.13
CA GLU A 233 19.68 9.83 -7.21
C GLU A 233 20.73 9.22 -8.14
N ALA A 234 20.69 9.62 -9.42
CA ALA A 234 21.70 9.17 -10.37
C ALA A 234 23.09 9.64 -9.94
N GLY A 235 24.04 8.71 -9.84
CA GLY A 235 25.40 8.98 -9.38
C GLY A 235 25.60 8.85 -7.87
N ASP A 236 24.58 8.46 -7.10
CA ASP A 236 24.76 8.09 -5.69
C ASP A 236 25.82 6.99 -5.55
N VAL A 237 26.78 7.21 -4.64
CA VAL A 237 27.72 6.17 -4.23
C VAL A 237 27.01 5.25 -3.23
N VAL A 238 26.96 3.96 -3.53
CA VAL A 238 26.28 2.95 -2.70
C VAL A 238 27.18 2.57 -1.52
N GLU A 239 26.80 3.02 -0.33
CA GLU A 239 27.61 2.85 0.88
C GLU A 239 27.00 1.86 1.89
N PRO A 240 27.82 1.07 2.61
CA PRO A 240 27.34 0.22 3.69
C PRO A 240 26.69 1.03 4.82
N GLY A 241 25.57 0.53 5.35
CA GLY A 241 24.83 1.23 6.41
C GLY A 241 23.97 2.39 5.90
N ARG A 242 23.73 2.47 4.59
CA ARG A 242 22.77 3.39 3.96
C ARG A 242 21.73 2.64 3.14
N GLY A 243 20.54 3.24 3.05
CA GLY A 243 19.43 2.76 2.25
C GLY A 243 19.04 3.71 1.13
N TYR A 244 18.73 3.15 -0.03
CA TYR A 244 18.38 3.88 -1.25
C TYR A 244 17.05 3.36 -1.77
N LEU A 245 16.02 4.20 -1.75
CA LEU A 245 14.71 3.89 -2.31
C LEU A 245 14.65 4.38 -3.76
N ALA A 246 14.36 3.49 -4.71
CA ALA A 246 14.20 3.86 -6.11
C ALA A 246 13.09 4.91 -6.30
N PRO A 247 13.32 5.98 -7.07
CA PRO A 247 12.28 6.97 -7.39
C PRO A 247 11.20 6.35 -8.28
N GLY A 248 9.95 6.81 -8.11
CA GLY A 248 8.83 6.37 -8.94
C GLY A 248 9.05 6.71 -10.42
N ASP A 249 8.49 5.91 -11.33
CA ASP A 249 8.65 6.02 -12.79
C ASP A 249 10.07 5.80 -13.34
N TYR A 250 11.04 5.40 -12.50
CA TYR A 250 12.40 5.05 -12.93
C TYR A 250 12.79 3.62 -12.53
N HIS A 251 13.78 3.09 -13.24
CA HIS A 251 14.48 1.87 -12.86
C HIS A 251 15.75 2.22 -12.10
N MET A 252 16.00 1.53 -10.98
CA MET A 252 17.28 1.59 -10.28
C MET A 252 18.19 0.47 -10.79
N THR A 253 19.41 0.84 -11.17
CA THR A 253 20.48 -0.09 -11.54
C THR A 253 21.71 0.19 -10.69
N VAL A 254 22.54 -0.84 -10.49
CA VAL A 254 23.82 -0.74 -9.79
C VAL A 254 24.88 -1.30 -10.74
N ALA A 255 26.01 -0.60 -10.86
CA ALA A 255 27.10 -0.89 -11.79
C ALA A 255 28.43 -0.92 -11.06
#